data_AF-A0AAP2BRB2-F1
#
_entry.id   AF-A0AAP2BRB2-F1
#
_cell.length_a   1.000
_cell.length_b   1.000
_cell.length_c   1.000
_cell.angle_alpha   90.00
_cell.angle_beta   90.00
_cell.angle_gamma   90.00
#
_symmetry.space_group_name_H-M   'P 1'
#
loop_
_entity.id
_entity.type
_entity.pdbx_description
1 polymer ?
#
loop_
_entity_poly.entity_id
_entity_poly.type
_entity_poly.pdbx_seq_one_letter_code
_entity_poly.pdbx_strand_id
1 'polypeptide(L)'
;MSFEFSHSPQAIWLYQYDVDGVYIGSVFMTIPAGTGLPANTTHIPCKPEKGQTGIFKNGDWEYVTDIRGTRFWNIHGTGFVISTLSESLPEWAITTEPLVADAGYVPLFADGQWTQIEDRTGQIYYEIDGTKHTVSDAWFTLPEGCTFVAPPEGKTTFVTRWNGTEWVYVKDLRGQVIWSTTTREPLTITEIGPVPDGYTLKMPGQFDEWDGSAWVKNTEAEQAYLITQADRQKAKLLSEASEQISLLSYAISSGQATDDETAQLPRWEAYRLAVSRVDITAIDIVWPEKP
;
A
#
# COMPACT_ATOMS: atom_id res chain seq x y z
N MET A 1 -10.33 -66.62 15.28
CA MET A 1 -10.84 -68.01 15.20
C MET A 1 -11.75 -68.14 13.98
N SER A 2 -11.59 -69.17 13.14
CA SER A 2 -12.45 -69.39 11.96
C SER A 2 -13.77 -70.04 12.37
N PHE A 3 -14.89 -69.59 11.80
CA PHE A 3 -16.20 -70.21 11.99
C PHE A 3 -16.21 -71.62 11.36
N GLU A 4 -16.67 -72.63 12.10
CA GLU A 4 -16.80 -74.01 11.61
C GLU A 4 -18.25 -74.30 11.20
N PHE A 5 -18.43 -74.95 10.04
CA PHE A 5 -19.75 -75.35 9.56
C PHE A 5 -20.37 -76.43 10.47
N SER A 6 -21.63 -76.24 10.86
CA SER A 6 -22.38 -77.23 11.62
C SER A 6 -23.27 -78.10 10.73
N HIS A 7 -23.36 -79.39 11.06
CA HIS A 7 -24.31 -80.33 10.44
C HIS A 7 -25.75 -80.18 10.98
N SER A 8 -25.98 -79.28 11.94
CA SER A 8 -27.30 -78.96 12.51
C SER A 8 -27.51 -77.44 12.59
N PRO A 9 -28.74 -76.92 12.52
CA PRO A 9 -29.00 -75.49 12.64
C PRO A 9 -28.51 -74.93 13.99
N GLN A 10 -27.88 -73.76 13.97
CA GLN A 10 -27.34 -73.11 15.18
C GLN A 10 -27.98 -71.74 15.39
N ALA A 11 -28.57 -71.51 16.57
CA ALA A 11 -29.03 -70.18 16.97
C ALA A 11 -27.89 -69.45 17.71
N ILE A 12 -27.39 -68.36 17.14
CA ILE A 12 -26.21 -67.66 17.64
C ILE A 12 -26.37 -66.14 17.50
N TRP A 13 -25.72 -65.39 18.39
CA TRP A 13 -25.54 -63.95 18.23
C TRP A 13 -24.49 -63.68 17.17
N LEU A 14 -24.88 -62.90 16.16
CA LEU A 14 -23.97 -62.33 15.19
C LEU A 14 -23.80 -60.84 15.42
N TYR A 15 -22.59 -60.37 15.17
CA TYR A 15 -22.19 -58.99 15.28
C TYR A 15 -21.93 -58.49 13.87
N GLN A 16 -22.72 -57.49 13.47
CA GLN A 16 -22.73 -56.91 12.14
C GLN A 16 -21.76 -55.75 12.08
N TYR A 17 -21.08 -55.64 10.95
CA TYR A 17 -20.23 -54.50 10.63
C TYR A 17 -20.54 -53.95 9.23
N ASP A 18 -20.20 -52.70 8.96
CA ASP A 18 -20.37 -52.09 7.64
C ASP A 18 -19.22 -52.47 6.69
N VAL A 19 -19.17 -51.84 5.51
CA VAL A 19 -18.14 -52.10 4.49
C VAL A 19 -16.73 -51.77 4.95
N ASP A 20 -16.58 -50.88 5.93
CA ASP A 20 -15.30 -50.46 6.51
C ASP A 20 -14.95 -51.26 7.78
N GLY A 21 -15.80 -52.22 8.14
CA GLY A 21 -15.64 -53.05 9.34
C GLY A 21 -16.21 -52.40 10.60
N VAL A 22 -16.82 -51.22 10.55
CA VAL A 22 -17.35 -50.55 11.74
C VAL A 22 -18.55 -51.32 12.28
N TYR A 23 -18.55 -51.60 13.58
CA TYR A 23 -19.67 -52.25 14.26
C TYR A 23 -20.96 -51.42 14.12
N ILE A 24 -22.02 -52.05 13.60
CA ILE A 24 -23.33 -51.40 13.37
C ILE A 24 -24.46 -52.02 14.20
N GLY A 25 -24.24 -53.17 14.83
CA GLY A 25 -25.24 -53.79 15.69
C GLY A 25 -25.06 -55.29 15.87
N SER A 26 -25.92 -55.89 16.67
CA SER A 26 -25.95 -57.33 16.90
C SER A 26 -27.34 -57.90 16.64
N VAL A 27 -27.39 -59.07 16.02
CA VAL A 27 -28.63 -59.78 15.70
C VAL A 27 -28.55 -61.22 16.19
N PHE A 28 -29.64 -61.71 16.77
CA PHE A 28 -29.77 -63.12 17.11
C PHE A 28 -30.43 -63.85 15.94
N MET A 29 -29.76 -64.85 15.37
CA MET A 29 -30.29 -65.56 14.19
C MET A 29 -29.95 -67.05 14.20
N THR A 30 -30.73 -67.82 13.43
CA THR A 30 -30.50 -69.24 13.20
C THR A 30 -29.76 -69.44 11.89
N ILE A 31 -28.57 -70.04 11.95
CA ILE A 31 -27.76 -70.44 10.80
C ILE A 31 -28.16 -71.87 10.39
N PRO A 32 -28.66 -72.09 9.16
CA PRO A 32 -28.99 -73.42 8.67
C PRO A 32 -27.76 -74.36 8.62
N ALA A 33 -28.01 -75.66 8.76
CA ALA A 33 -26.97 -76.69 8.64
C ALA A 33 -26.25 -76.59 7.28
N GLY A 34 -24.91 -76.69 7.31
CA GLY A 34 -24.06 -76.65 6.11
C GLY A 34 -23.89 -75.27 5.47
N THR A 35 -24.31 -74.18 6.14
CA THR A 35 -24.17 -72.80 5.62
C THR A 35 -23.19 -71.97 6.44
N GLY A 36 -22.58 -70.96 5.80
CA GLY A 36 -21.65 -70.03 6.43
C GLY A 36 -22.36 -68.84 7.07
N LEU A 37 -21.60 -68.00 7.76
CA LEU A 37 -22.12 -66.74 8.28
C LEU A 37 -22.55 -65.81 7.13
N PRO A 38 -23.63 -65.03 7.29
CA PRO A 38 -23.97 -63.96 6.36
C PRO A 38 -22.79 -63.00 6.13
N ALA A 39 -22.78 -62.34 4.97
CA ALA A 39 -21.78 -61.32 4.67
C ALA A 39 -21.77 -60.22 5.74
N ASN A 40 -20.57 -59.70 6.03
CA ASN A 40 -20.32 -58.65 7.02
C ASN A 40 -20.83 -58.97 8.44
N THR A 41 -20.70 -60.24 8.84
CA THR A 41 -21.02 -60.69 10.20
C THR A 41 -19.90 -61.54 10.79
N THR A 42 -19.77 -61.48 12.11
CA THR A 42 -18.89 -62.36 12.89
C THR A 42 -19.63 -62.92 14.10
N HIS A 43 -19.25 -64.12 14.53
CA HIS A 43 -19.72 -64.72 15.78
C HIS A 43 -18.91 -64.24 16.99
N ILE A 44 -17.82 -63.50 16.76
CA ILE A 44 -16.95 -62.94 17.81
C ILE A 44 -17.64 -61.69 18.39
N PRO A 45 -17.90 -61.63 19.71
CA PRO A 45 -18.55 -60.47 20.32
C PRO A 45 -17.73 -59.17 20.23
N CYS A 46 -18.37 -58.11 19.76
CA CYS A 46 -17.87 -56.74 19.87
C CYS A 46 -18.12 -56.23 21.30
N LYS A 47 -17.06 -55.88 22.03
CA LYS A 47 -17.10 -55.46 23.44
C LYS A 47 -16.33 -54.16 23.65
N PRO A 48 -16.76 -53.03 23.07
CA PRO A 48 -16.08 -51.76 23.26
C PRO A 48 -16.23 -51.25 24.69
N GLU A 49 -15.25 -50.49 25.17
CA GLU A 49 -15.39 -49.73 26.40
C GLU A 49 -16.32 -48.52 26.19
N LYS A 50 -16.68 -47.83 27.28
CA LYS A 50 -17.52 -46.63 27.20
C LYS A 50 -16.83 -45.56 26.34
N GLY A 51 -17.52 -45.11 25.28
CA GLY A 51 -16.97 -44.10 24.36
C GLY A 51 -16.07 -44.69 23.27
N GLN A 52 -16.15 -45.99 23.02
CA GLN A 52 -15.47 -46.67 21.91
C GLN A 52 -16.46 -47.36 20.98
N THR A 53 -15.99 -47.67 19.78
CA THR A 53 -16.64 -48.61 18.86
C THR A 53 -15.62 -49.61 18.34
N GLY A 54 -16.10 -50.76 17.86
CA GLY A 54 -15.25 -51.78 17.24
C GLY A 54 -15.16 -51.60 15.73
N ILE A 55 -13.97 -51.87 15.17
CA ILE A 55 -13.72 -52.06 13.74
C ILE A 55 -13.22 -53.49 13.55
N PHE A 56 -13.92 -54.29 12.76
CA PHE A 56 -13.57 -55.67 12.49
C PHE A 56 -12.54 -55.75 11.37
N LYS A 57 -11.31 -56.15 11.71
CA LYS A 57 -10.18 -56.29 10.77
C LYS A 57 -9.44 -57.58 11.04
N ASN A 58 -8.98 -58.24 9.98
CA ASN A 58 -8.14 -59.44 10.05
C ASN A 58 -8.70 -60.57 10.94
N GLY A 59 -10.03 -60.65 11.10
CA GLY A 59 -10.70 -61.69 11.89
C GLY A 59 -10.87 -61.37 13.38
N ASP A 60 -10.51 -60.16 13.83
CA ASP A 60 -10.65 -59.70 15.22
C ASP A 60 -11.20 -58.26 15.30
N TRP A 61 -11.64 -57.86 16.50
CA TRP A 61 -12.11 -56.49 16.77
C TRP A 61 -10.97 -55.59 17.23
N GLU A 62 -10.75 -54.50 16.51
CA GLU A 62 -9.93 -53.36 16.95
C GLU A 62 -10.85 -52.29 17.54
N TYR A 63 -10.54 -51.76 18.74
CA TYR A 63 -11.37 -50.74 19.37
C TYR A 63 -10.77 -49.36 19.17
N VAL A 64 -11.61 -48.42 18.74
CA VAL A 64 -11.24 -47.02 18.53
C VAL A 64 -12.16 -46.11 19.33
N THR A 65 -11.64 -44.93 19.69
CA THR A 65 -12.44 -43.89 20.34
C THR A 65 -13.59 -43.48 19.42
N ASP A 66 -14.79 -43.44 19.97
CA ASP A 66 -15.99 -43.00 19.27
C ASP A 66 -16.43 -41.64 19.81
N ILE A 67 -16.05 -40.59 19.10
CA ILE A 67 -16.46 -39.21 19.37
C ILE A 67 -17.72 -38.79 18.59
N ARG A 68 -18.43 -39.72 17.95
CA ARG A 68 -19.70 -39.39 17.27
C ARG A 68 -20.72 -38.83 18.25
N GLY A 69 -21.50 -37.86 17.79
CA GLY A 69 -22.42 -37.10 18.64
C GLY A 69 -21.76 -35.96 19.43
N THR A 70 -20.42 -35.85 19.44
CA THR A 70 -19.72 -34.71 20.05
C THR A 70 -20.06 -33.43 19.31
N ARG A 71 -20.52 -32.42 20.06
CA ARG A 71 -20.78 -31.06 19.55
C ARG A 71 -19.49 -30.25 19.55
N PHE A 72 -19.31 -29.46 18.52
CA PHE A 72 -18.23 -28.49 18.43
C PHE A 72 -18.70 -27.29 17.60
N TRP A 73 -17.97 -26.18 17.66
CA TRP A 73 -18.34 -24.92 17.01
C TRP A 73 -17.18 -24.36 16.19
N ASN A 74 -17.50 -23.53 15.20
CA ASN A 74 -16.50 -22.64 14.58
C ASN A 74 -16.37 -21.34 15.39
N ILE A 75 -15.46 -20.46 14.99
CA ILE A 75 -15.20 -19.17 15.66
C ILE A 75 -16.41 -18.23 15.73
N HIS A 76 -17.44 -18.45 14.91
CA HIS A 76 -18.66 -17.64 14.84
C HIS A 76 -19.83 -18.25 15.65
N GLY A 77 -19.59 -19.34 16.38
CA GLY A 77 -20.62 -20.03 17.16
C GLY A 77 -21.56 -20.89 16.33
N THR A 78 -21.23 -21.17 15.07
CA THR A 78 -21.98 -22.16 14.28
C THR A 78 -21.68 -23.55 14.82
N GLY A 79 -22.72 -24.28 15.24
CA GLY A 79 -22.59 -25.61 15.81
C GLY A 79 -22.51 -26.72 14.76
N PHE A 80 -21.69 -27.71 15.05
CA PHE A 80 -21.47 -28.93 14.27
C PHE A 80 -21.52 -30.14 15.19
N VAL A 81 -21.74 -31.32 14.59
CA VAL A 81 -21.77 -32.59 15.30
C VAL A 81 -20.94 -33.60 14.51
N ILE A 82 -20.08 -34.35 15.20
CA ILE A 82 -19.35 -35.46 14.59
C ILE A 82 -20.35 -36.56 14.24
N SER A 83 -20.57 -36.78 12.95
CA SER A 83 -21.52 -37.78 12.43
C SER A 83 -20.85 -39.06 11.92
N THR A 84 -19.55 -38.99 11.61
CA THR A 84 -18.74 -40.11 11.12
C THR A 84 -17.70 -40.53 12.15
N LEU A 85 -17.22 -41.76 12.04
CA LEU A 85 -16.14 -42.23 12.89
C LEU A 85 -14.88 -41.43 12.57
N SER A 86 -14.34 -40.73 13.58
CA SER A 86 -13.16 -39.88 13.47
C SER A 86 -12.26 -40.12 14.68
N GLU A 87 -10.95 -40.07 14.47
CA GLU A 87 -9.96 -40.24 15.54
C GLU A 87 -9.80 -38.96 16.38
N SER A 88 -10.17 -37.79 15.84
CA SER A 88 -10.02 -36.50 16.51
C SER A 88 -11.02 -35.46 16.02
N LEU A 89 -11.14 -34.37 16.78
CA LEU A 89 -11.84 -33.16 16.34
C LEU A 89 -10.96 -32.38 15.35
N PRO A 90 -11.55 -31.62 14.40
CA PRO A 90 -10.79 -30.69 13.56
C PRO A 90 -9.96 -29.72 14.41
N GLU A 91 -8.80 -29.28 13.91
CA GLU A 91 -7.91 -28.36 14.65
C GLU A 91 -8.58 -27.03 15.02
N TRP A 92 -9.53 -26.56 14.19
CA TRP A 92 -10.29 -25.34 14.43
C TRP A 92 -11.49 -25.53 15.35
N ALA A 93 -11.80 -26.76 15.77
CA ALA A 93 -13.00 -27.08 16.52
C ALA A 93 -12.94 -26.48 17.93
N ILE A 94 -13.94 -25.67 18.26
CA ILE A 94 -14.13 -25.15 19.61
C ILE A 94 -15.09 -26.09 20.33
N THR A 95 -14.73 -26.54 21.53
CA THR A 95 -15.57 -27.44 22.36
C THR A 95 -16.27 -26.73 23.50
N THR A 96 -15.92 -25.47 23.76
CA THR A 96 -16.64 -24.60 24.68
C THR A 96 -17.90 -24.08 23.99
N GLU A 97 -19.05 -24.23 24.64
CA GLU A 97 -20.33 -23.73 24.11
C GLU A 97 -20.28 -22.20 23.92
N PRO A 98 -20.75 -21.66 22.78
CA PRO A 98 -20.82 -20.23 22.55
C PRO A 98 -21.71 -19.54 23.58
N LEU A 99 -21.34 -18.32 23.96
CA LEU A 99 -22.20 -17.50 24.79
C LEU A 99 -23.47 -17.10 24.01
N VAL A 100 -24.56 -16.89 24.74
CA VAL A 100 -25.78 -16.32 24.18
C VAL A 100 -25.58 -14.81 24.07
N ALA A 101 -25.41 -14.30 22.85
CA ALA A 101 -25.17 -12.89 22.62
C ALA A 101 -26.40 -12.04 22.91
N ASP A 102 -26.17 -10.81 23.39
CA ASP A 102 -27.23 -9.82 23.59
C ASP A 102 -27.85 -9.40 22.25
N ALA A 103 -29.04 -8.79 22.30
CA ALA A 103 -29.69 -8.28 21.10
C ALA A 103 -28.80 -7.24 20.39
N GLY A 104 -28.49 -7.46 19.12
CA GLY A 104 -27.57 -6.64 18.34
C GLY A 104 -26.09 -7.03 18.46
N TYR A 105 -25.78 -8.17 19.09
CA TYR A 105 -24.44 -8.71 19.19
C TYR A 105 -24.35 -10.11 18.60
N VAL A 106 -23.15 -10.51 18.18
CA VAL A 106 -22.84 -11.88 17.74
C VAL A 106 -21.67 -12.46 18.54
N PRO A 107 -21.64 -13.78 18.78
CA PRO A 107 -20.53 -14.43 19.45
C PRO A 107 -19.32 -14.54 18.52
N LEU A 108 -18.14 -14.27 19.06
CA LEU A 108 -16.85 -14.44 18.40
C LEU A 108 -15.87 -15.13 19.35
N PHE A 109 -15.28 -16.24 18.91
CA PHE A 109 -14.22 -16.91 19.64
C PHE A 109 -12.86 -16.35 19.24
N ALA A 110 -12.16 -15.74 20.19
CA ALA A 110 -10.82 -15.19 20.01
C ALA A 110 -10.02 -15.41 21.30
N ASP A 111 -8.70 -15.59 21.18
CA ASP A 111 -7.78 -15.75 22.32
C ASP A 111 -8.21 -16.83 23.35
N GLY A 112 -8.84 -17.89 22.85
CA GLY A 112 -9.29 -19.02 23.67
C GLY A 112 -10.59 -18.79 24.45
N GLN A 113 -11.28 -17.67 24.23
CA GLN A 113 -12.52 -17.34 24.93
C GLN A 113 -13.62 -16.84 23.98
N TRP A 114 -14.86 -17.08 24.38
CA TRP A 114 -16.02 -16.47 23.73
C TRP A 114 -16.16 -15.02 24.18
N THR A 115 -16.24 -14.14 23.21
CA THR A 115 -16.60 -12.73 23.38
C THR A 115 -17.83 -12.43 22.54
N GLN A 116 -18.45 -11.28 22.77
CA GLN A 116 -19.47 -10.76 21.88
C GLN A 116 -19.00 -9.45 21.25
N ILE A 117 -19.31 -9.30 19.98
CA ILE A 117 -19.06 -8.08 19.21
C ILE A 117 -20.39 -7.56 18.68
N GLU A 118 -20.50 -6.24 18.56
CA GLU A 118 -21.71 -5.59 18.06
C GLU A 118 -21.87 -5.88 16.56
N ASP A 119 -23.06 -6.35 16.17
CA ASP A 119 -23.42 -6.51 14.77
C ASP A 119 -23.63 -5.13 14.14
N ARG A 120 -22.63 -4.70 13.38
CA ARG A 120 -22.63 -3.42 12.64
C ARG A 120 -22.89 -3.62 11.16
N THR A 121 -23.44 -4.76 10.72
CA THR A 121 -23.70 -5.06 9.31
C THR A 121 -24.46 -3.92 8.62
N GLY A 122 -23.94 -3.45 7.49
CA GLY A 122 -24.53 -2.33 6.74
C GLY A 122 -24.19 -0.93 7.28
N GLN A 123 -23.52 -0.81 8.43
CA GLN A 123 -23.01 0.48 8.91
C GLN A 123 -21.84 0.95 8.04
N ILE A 124 -21.71 2.28 7.89
CA ILE A 124 -20.59 2.89 7.18
C ILE A 124 -19.42 3.08 8.14
N TYR A 125 -18.23 2.72 7.69
CA TYR A 125 -16.97 3.13 8.29
C TYR A 125 -16.12 3.88 7.26
N TYR A 126 -15.10 4.58 7.76
CA TYR A 126 -14.27 5.48 7.00
C TYR A 126 -12.80 5.12 7.19
N GLU A 127 -12.03 5.13 6.11
CA GLU A 127 -10.58 5.09 6.14
C GLU A 127 -9.97 6.43 6.57
N ILE A 128 -8.65 6.47 6.70
CA ILE A 128 -7.89 7.63 7.18
C ILE A 128 -8.11 8.91 6.35
N ASP A 129 -8.41 8.76 5.06
CA ASP A 129 -8.64 9.85 4.11
C ASP A 129 -10.12 10.19 3.89
N GLY A 130 -11.03 9.52 4.60
CA GLY A 130 -12.47 9.68 4.45
C GLY A 130 -13.12 8.78 3.39
N THR A 131 -12.37 7.87 2.77
CA THR A 131 -12.95 6.84 1.88
C THR A 131 -13.96 6.00 2.64
N LYS A 132 -15.13 5.78 2.02
CA LYS A 132 -16.29 5.15 2.67
C LYS A 132 -16.35 3.67 2.34
N HIS A 133 -16.63 2.87 3.35
CA HIS A 133 -16.85 1.44 3.23
C HIS A 133 -18.07 1.02 4.03
N THR A 134 -18.64 -0.13 3.66
CA THR A 134 -19.78 -0.71 4.37
C THR A 134 -19.34 -1.98 5.05
N VAL A 135 -19.77 -2.17 6.29
CA VAL A 135 -19.56 -3.42 7.03
C VAL A 135 -20.28 -4.56 6.30
N SER A 136 -19.51 -5.59 5.91
CA SER A 136 -19.96 -6.71 5.07
C SER A 136 -20.81 -7.74 5.81
N ASP A 137 -20.51 -7.96 7.08
CA ASP A 137 -21.08 -9.04 7.89
C ASP A 137 -20.97 -8.74 9.39
N ALA A 138 -21.66 -9.55 10.19
CA ALA A 138 -21.82 -9.33 11.62
C ALA A 138 -20.53 -9.59 12.43
N TRP A 139 -19.57 -10.33 11.88
CA TRP A 139 -18.30 -10.64 12.56
C TRP A 139 -17.17 -9.68 12.19
N PHE A 140 -17.51 -8.58 11.52
CA PHE A 140 -16.55 -7.59 11.06
C PHE A 140 -15.82 -6.90 12.21
N THR A 141 -14.50 -6.96 12.16
CA THR A 141 -13.61 -6.18 13.01
C THR A 141 -13.11 -4.95 12.26
N LEU A 142 -13.27 -3.77 12.85
CA LEU A 142 -12.79 -2.52 12.25
C LEU A 142 -11.27 -2.58 12.04
N PRO A 143 -10.77 -2.40 10.79
CA PRO A 143 -9.35 -2.35 10.53
C PRO A 143 -8.65 -1.19 11.26
N GLU A 144 -7.36 -1.35 11.52
CA GLU A 144 -6.55 -0.30 12.13
C GLU A 144 -6.57 0.98 11.29
N GLY A 145 -6.67 2.14 11.95
CA GLY A 145 -6.73 3.44 11.28
C GLY A 145 -8.10 3.81 10.68
N CYS A 146 -9.10 2.92 10.74
CA CYS A 146 -10.46 3.23 10.34
C CYS A 146 -11.31 3.77 11.51
N THR A 147 -12.46 4.36 11.19
CA THR A 147 -13.41 4.86 12.19
C THR A 147 -14.86 4.75 11.72
N PHE A 148 -15.79 4.58 12.66
CA PHE A 148 -17.23 4.72 12.39
C PHE A 148 -17.72 6.17 12.49
N VAL A 149 -16.84 7.09 12.91
CA VAL A 149 -17.17 8.51 13.00
C VAL A 149 -17.09 9.13 11.61
N ALA A 150 -18.18 9.72 11.14
CA ALA A 150 -18.19 10.41 9.85
C ALA A 150 -17.23 11.62 9.85
N PRO A 151 -16.53 11.87 8.73
CA PRO A 151 -15.72 13.08 8.58
C PRO A 151 -16.60 14.33 8.69
N PRO A 152 -16.07 15.42 9.27
CA PRO A 152 -16.80 16.68 9.38
C PRO A 152 -16.99 17.30 8.00
N GLU A 153 -17.82 18.35 7.94
CA GLU A 153 -18.07 19.07 6.69
C GLU A 153 -16.78 19.55 6.03
N GLY A 154 -16.72 19.43 4.70
CA GLY A 154 -15.58 19.87 3.92
C GLY A 154 -15.37 21.38 4.06
N LYS A 155 -14.11 21.80 4.13
CA LYS A 155 -13.71 23.21 4.08
C LYS A 155 -12.92 23.45 2.79
N THR A 156 -13.18 24.56 2.12
CA THR A 156 -12.43 24.95 0.91
C THR A 156 -10.94 25.00 1.24
N THR A 157 -10.09 24.41 0.39
CA THR A 157 -8.62 24.29 0.57
C THR A 157 -8.13 23.39 1.72
N PHE A 158 -9.02 22.62 2.36
CA PHE A 158 -8.63 21.63 3.37
C PHE A 158 -9.21 20.26 3.03
N VAL A 159 -8.49 19.22 3.42
CA VAL A 159 -8.96 17.84 3.46
C VAL A 159 -9.08 17.39 4.90
N THR A 160 -10.02 16.48 5.17
CA THR A 160 -10.19 15.87 6.49
C THR A 160 -9.37 14.59 6.56
N ARG A 161 -8.66 14.39 7.67
CA ARG A 161 -7.83 13.20 7.91
C ARG A 161 -8.10 12.67 9.31
N TRP A 162 -8.26 11.36 9.44
CA TRP A 162 -8.39 10.72 10.75
C TRP A 162 -7.01 10.59 11.41
N ASN A 163 -6.88 10.98 12.68
CA ASN A 163 -5.61 10.86 13.42
C ASN A 163 -5.59 9.67 14.41
N GLY A 164 -6.61 8.82 14.39
CA GLY A 164 -6.80 7.74 15.36
C GLY A 164 -7.80 8.06 16.48
N THR A 165 -8.05 9.35 16.74
CA THR A 165 -8.96 9.82 17.80
C THR A 165 -10.06 10.74 17.26
N GLU A 166 -9.70 11.64 16.35
CA GLU A 166 -10.61 12.62 15.76
C GLU A 166 -10.24 12.96 14.32
N TRP A 167 -11.16 13.63 13.63
CA TRP A 167 -10.92 14.19 12.31
C TRP A 167 -10.23 15.54 12.40
N VAL A 168 -9.08 15.68 11.74
CA VAL A 168 -8.34 16.93 11.65
C VAL A 168 -8.44 17.52 10.25
N TYR A 169 -8.45 18.86 10.15
CA TYR A 169 -8.34 19.55 8.87
C TYR A 169 -6.87 19.75 8.51
N VAL A 170 -6.46 19.19 7.38
CA VAL A 170 -5.13 19.35 6.81
C VAL A 170 -5.24 20.25 5.58
N LYS A 171 -4.39 21.27 5.49
CA LYS A 171 -4.39 22.17 4.34
C LYS A 171 -4.04 21.38 3.08
N ASP A 172 -4.87 21.50 2.05
CA ASP A 172 -4.62 20.86 0.77
C ASP A 172 -3.65 21.72 -0.05
N LEU A 173 -2.41 21.25 -0.11
CA LEU A 173 -1.35 21.88 -0.90
C LEU A 173 -1.13 21.19 -2.25
N ARG A 174 -1.92 20.16 -2.58
CA ARG A 174 -1.78 19.44 -3.85
C ARG A 174 -1.97 20.37 -5.04
N GLY A 175 -1.19 20.15 -6.09
CA GLY A 175 -1.15 21.01 -7.27
C GLY A 175 -0.37 22.31 -7.08
N GLN A 176 0.02 22.69 -5.86
CA GLN A 176 0.92 23.83 -5.66
C GLN A 176 2.36 23.46 -6.02
N VAL A 177 3.09 24.44 -6.54
CA VAL A 177 4.51 24.30 -6.87
C VAL A 177 5.34 24.72 -5.67
N ILE A 178 6.24 23.86 -5.25
CA ILE A 178 7.28 24.10 -4.27
C ILE A 178 8.65 24.10 -4.94
N TRP A 179 9.62 24.73 -4.31
CA TRP A 179 10.96 24.92 -4.84
C TRP A 179 11.99 24.30 -3.92
N SER A 180 12.95 23.56 -4.48
CA SER A 180 14.08 23.05 -3.70
C SER A 180 14.88 24.22 -3.13
N THR A 181 15.12 24.21 -1.82
CA THR A 181 15.98 25.20 -1.15
C THR A 181 17.46 25.07 -1.54
N THR A 182 17.82 24.00 -2.24
CA THR A 182 19.20 23.72 -2.68
C THR A 182 19.37 23.96 -4.18
N THR A 183 18.51 23.36 -5.02
CA THR A 183 18.69 23.39 -6.48
C THR A 183 17.86 24.48 -7.17
N ARG A 184 16.87 25.06 -6.47
CA ARG A 184 15.86 25.99 -7.02
C ARG A 184 14.91 25.35 -8.05
N GLU A 185 14.94 24.03 -8.18
CA GLU A 185 14.06 23.32 -9.11
C GLU A 185 12.62 23.22 -8.59
N PRO A 186 11.62 23.25 -9.50
CA PRO A 186 10.23 23.07 -9.13
C PRO A 186 9.91 21.62 -8.81
N LEU A 187 8.98 21.43 -7.87
CA LEU A 187 8.26 20.19 -7.66
C LEU A 187 6.78 20.51 -7.43
N THR A 188 5.88 19.77 -8.06
CA THR A 188 4.45 19.89 -7.81
C THR A 188 4.05 18.93 -6.68
N ILE A 189 3.37 19.43 -5.66
CA ILE A 189 2.86 18.60 -4.57
C ILE A 189 1.74 17.69 -5.10
N THR A 190 1.88 16.38 -4.93
CA THR A 190 0.86 15.39 -5.30
C THR A 190 0.18 14.75 -4.09
N GLU A 191 0.83 14.81 -2.93
CA GLU A 191 0.36 14.15 -1.71
C GLU A 191 -0.20 15.15 -0.69
N ILE A 192 -1.09 14.67 0.18
CA ILE A 192 -1.64 15.46 1.29
C ILE A 192 -0.62 15.45 2.42
N GLY A 193 -0.21 16.64 2.85
CA GLY A 193 0.72 16.77 3.97
C GLY A 193 1.36 18.15 4.07
N PRO A 194 2.33 18.31 4.99
CA PRO A 194 3.17 19.49 5.03
C PRO A 194 4.04 19.57 3.77
N VAL A 195 4.66 20.75 3.56
CA VAL A 195 5.71 20.88 2.55
C VAL A 195 6.87 19.94 2.92
N PRO A 196 7.38 19.10 2.00
CA PRO A 196 8.52 18.22 2.27
C PRO A 196 9.77 18.98 2.73
N ASP A 197 10.61 18.32 3.53
CA ASP A 197 11.88 18.90 3.97
C ASP A 197 12.78 19.25 2.78
N GLY A 198 13.49 20.38 2.87
CA GLY A 198 14.32 20.89 1.77
C GLY A 198 13.54 21.59 0.65
N TYR A 199 12.23 21.83 0.85
CA TYR A 199 11.40 22.59 -0.08
C TYR A 199 10.71 23.78 0.57
N THR A 200 10.33 24.76 -0.24
CA THR A 200 9.58 25.94 0.18
C THR A 200 8.53 26.34 -0.85
N LEU A 201 7.42 26.94 -0.40
CA LEU A 201 6.42 27.56 -1.28
C LEU A 201 6.89 28.90 -1.86
N LYS A 202 8.03 29.43 -1.39
CA LYS A 202 8.59 30.70 -1.87
C LYS A 202 9.33 30.48 -3.19
N MET A 203 8.97 31.23 -4.22
CA MET A 203 9.67 31.17 -5.51
C MET A 203 11.06 31.81 -5.42
N PRO A 204 12.14 31.15 -5.88
CA PRO A 204 13.47 31.73 -5.93
C PRO A 204 13.59 32.77 -7.04
N GLY A 205 14.30 33.85 -6.78
CA GLY A 205 14.85 34.74 -7.80
C GLY A 205 16.04 34.11 -8.54
N GLN A 206 16.40 34.69 -9.67
CA GLN A 206 17.47 34.19 -10.55
C GLN A 206 18.84 34.04 -9.85
N PHE A 207 19.14 34.96 -8.93
CA PHE A 207 20.39 35.02 -8.20
C PHE A 207 20.18 34.77 -6.70
N ASP A 208 19.03 34.25 -6.30
CA ASP A 208 18.76 34.03 -4.88
C ASP A 208 19.42 32.75 -4.36
N GLU A 209 19.83 32.81 -3.10
CA GLU A 209 20.33 31.70 -2.29
C GLU A 209 19.48 31.56 -1.03
N TRP A 210 19.35 30.33 -0.53
CA TRP A 210 18.54 30.05 0.65
C TRP A 210 19.35 30.28 1.92
N ASP A 211 18.87 31.14 2.81
CA ASP A 211 19.53 31.46 4.08
C ASP A 211 19.14 30.53 5.26
N GLY A 212 18.30 29.52 4.99
CA GLY A 212 17.66 28.67 6.00
C GLY A 212 16.19 28.99 6.24
N SER A 213 15.72 30.18 5.84
CA SER A 213 14.37 30.67 6.10
C SER A 213 13.71 31.39 4.91
N ALA A 214 14.50 32.05 4.08
CA ALA A 214 14.06 32.85 2.95
C ALA A 214 15.10 32.83 1.82
N TRP A 215 14.63 33.17 0.62
CA TRP A 215 15.47 33.47 -0.52
C TRP A 215 16.09 34.86 -0.32
N VAL A 216 17.42 34.92 -0.35
CA VAL A 216 18.21 36.15 -0.23
C VAL A 216 19.02 36.31 -1.50
N LYS A 217 18.96 37.50 -2.10
CA LYS A 217 19.64 37.80 -3.36
C LYS A 217 21.16 37.75 -3.18
N ASN A 218 21.84 36.91 -3.93
CA ASN A 218 23.30 36.93 -4.03
C ASN A 218 23.72 38.05 -5.00
N THR A 219 24.09 39.19 -4.41
CA THR A 219 24.54 40.38 -5.15
C THR A 219 25.84 40.15 -5.90
N GLU A 220 26.74 39.29 -5.41
CA GLU A 220 28.01 38.99 -6.07
C GLU A 220 27.77 38.19 -7.35
N ALA A 221 26.89 37.19 -7.29
CA ALA A 221 26.50 36.39 -8.46
C ALA A 221 25.79 37.25 -9.53
N GLU A 222 24.91 38.16 -9.11
CA GLU A 222 24.27 39.12 -10.03
C GLU A 222 25.30 40.05 -10.68
N GLN A 223 26.21 40.64 -9.89
CA GLN A 223 27.26 41.52 -10.42
C GLN A 223 28.17 40.79 -11.40
N ALA A 224 28.61 39.57 -11.08
CA ALA A 224 29.42 38.76 -11.99
C ALA A 224 28.69 38.45 -13.31
N TYR A 225 27.38 38.20 -13.25
CA TYR A 225 26.55 38.02 -14.45
C TYR A 225 26.48 39.29 -15.29
N LEU A 226 26.23 40.45 -14.68
CA LEU A 226 26.16 41.74 -15.37
C LEU A 226 27.50 42.10 -16.02
N ILE A 227 28.62 41.89 -15.33
CA ILE A 227 29.97 42.09 -15.87
C ILE A 227 30.19 41.19 -17.09
N THR A 228 29.76 39.92 -17.03
CA THR A 228 29.87 38.99 -18.16
C THR A 228 29.05 39.45 -19.36
N GLN A 229 27.85 40.00 -19.15
CA GLN A 229 27.05 40.58 -20.23
C GLN A 229 27.72 41.83 -20.83
N ALA A 230 28.24 42.71 -19.97
CA ALA A 230 28.95 43.91 -20.39
C ALA A 230 30.22 43.58 -21.18
N ASP A 231 30.98 42.56 -20.77
CA ASP A 231 32.17 42.10 -21.49
C ASP A 231 31.82 41.60 -22.90
N ARG A 232 30.77 40.77 -23.01
CA ARG A 232 30.26 40.31 -24.32
C ARG A 232 29.84 41.47 -25.22
N GLN A 233 29.16 42.47 -24.66
CA GLN A 233 28.77 43.67 -25.40
C GLN A 233 29.99 44.48 -25.85
N LYS A 234 30.99 44.66 -24.96
CA LYS A 234 32.26 45.33 -25.29
C LYS A 234 32.97 44.63 -26.45
N ALA A 235 33.10 43.31 -26.37
CA ALA A 235 33.72 42.50 -27.41
C ALA A 235 33.00 42.65 -28.75
N LYS A 236 31.66 42.63 -28.75
CA LYS A 236 30.83 42.86 -29.94
C LYS A 236 31.09 44.24 -30.56
N LEU A 237 31.04 45.32 -29.77
CA LEU A 237 31.27 46.68 -30.26
C LEU A 237 32.70 46.88 -30.78
N LEU A 238 33.69 46.26 -30.15
CA LEU A 238 35.09 46.28 -30.62
C LEU A 238 35.27 45.53 -31.94
N SER A 239 34.59 44.39 -32.14
CA SER A 239 34.58 43.65 -33.40
C SER A 239 33.98 44.51 -34.51
N GLU A 240 32.77 45.02 -34.28
CA GLU A 240 32.07 45.89 -35.24
C GLU A 240 32.93 47.11 -35.63
N ALA A 241 33.53 47.79 -34.65
CA ALA A 241 34.42 48.92 -34.93
C ALA A 241 35.66 48.50 -35.73
N SER A 242 36.25 47.34 -35.42
CA SER A 242 37.43 46.84 -36.11
C SER A 242 37.12 46.43 -37.56
N GLU A 243 35.93 45.89 -37.82
CA GLU A 243 35.45 45.59 -39.17
C GLU A 243 35.28 46.87 -40.00
N GLN A 244 34.64 47.91 -39.44
CA GLN A 244 34.49 49.21 -40.10
C GLN A 244 35.84 49.88 -40.38
N ILE A 245 36.73 49.90 -39.38
CA ILE A 245 38.09 50.41 -39.55
C ILE A 245 38.83 49.66 -40.67
N SER A 246 38.67 48.34 -40.76
CA SER A 246 39.35 47.54 -41.79
C SER A 246 38.85 47.89 -43.20
N LEU A 247 37.54 48.06 -43.38
CA LEU A 247 36.92 48.49 -44.64
C LEU A 247 37.38 49.89 -45.07
N LEU A 248 37.32 50.86 -44.16
CA LEU A 248 37.74 52.25 -44.42
C LEU A 248 39.25 52.32 -44.70
N SER A 249 40.07 51.62 -43.92
CA SER A 249 41.52 51.54 -44.14
C SER A 249 41.84 50.95 -45.50
N TYR A 250 41.12 49.90 -45.92
CA TYR A 250 41.29 49.30 -47.24
C TYR A 250 40.95 50.31 -48.35
N ALA A 251 39.79 50.99 -48.28
CA ALA A 251 39.38 51.98 -49.27
C ALA A 251 40.39 53.14 -49.41
N ILE A 252 40.96 53.60 -48.29
CA ILE A 252 42.01 54.63 -48.29
C ILE A 252 43.29 54.08 -48.93
N SER A 253 43.71 52.87 -48.54
CA SER A 253 44.93 52.25 -49.07
C SER A 253 44.86 51.91 -50.56
N SER A 254 43.65 51.61 -51.07
CA SER A 254 43.41 51.35 -52.50
C SER A 254 43.28 52.63 -53.33
N GLY A 255 43.28 53.81 -52.69
CA GLY A 255 43.10 55.10 -53.34
C GLY A 255 41.68 55.35 -53.86
N GLN A 256 40.69 54.61 -53.36
CA GLN A 256 39.29 54.66 -53.80
C GLN A 256 38.34 55.28 -52.75
N ALA A 257 38.87 55.67 -51.59
CA ALA A 257 38.07 56.29 -50.53
C ALA A 257 37.50 57.65 -50.96
N THR A 258 36.25 57.88 -50.55
CA THR A 258 35.61 59.19 -50.57
C THR A 258 36.15 60.11 -49.47
N ASP A 259 35.88 61.41 -49.59
CA ASP A 259 36.23 62.39 -48.54
C ASP A 259 35.54 62.04 -47.20
N ASP A 260 34.30 61.55 -47.25
CA ASP A 260 33.55 61.11 -46.08
C ASP A 260 34.17 59.87 -45.41
N GLU A 261 34.57 58.86 -46.19
CA GLU A 261 35.26 57.67 -45.65
C GLU A 261 36.61 58.02 -45.03
N THR A 262 37.34 58.96 -45.63
CA THR A 262 38.59 59.50 -45.09
C THR A 262 38.38 60.22 -43.76
N ALA A 263 37.28 60.98 -43.63
CA ALA A 263 36.91 61.66 -42.39
C ALA A 263 36.33 60.72 -41.32
N GLN A 264 35.74 59.58 -41.71
CA GLN A 264 35.13 58.59 -40.82
C GLN A 264 36.16 57.68 -40.14
N LEU A 265 37.26 57.31 -40.81
CA LEU A 265 38.29 56.45 -40.24
C LEU A 265 38.78 56.92 -38.85
N PRO A 266 39.25 58.16 -38.66
CA PRO A 266 39.72 58.61 -37.34
C PRO A 266 38.61 58.64 -36.29
N ARG A 267 37.33 58.82 -36.68
CA ARG A 267 36.19 58.77 -35.74
C ARG A 267 35.92 57.35 -35.27
N TRP A 268 35.99 56.36 -36.17
CA TRP A 268 35.85 54.94 -35.80
C TRP A 268 37.02 54.44 -34.96
N GLU A 269 38.25 54.89 -35.22
CA GLU A 269 39.41 54.58 -34.37
C GLU A 269 39.26 55.17 -32.95
N ALA A 270 38.81 56.43 -32.85
CA ALA A 270 38.51 57.07 -31.58
C ALA A 270 37.37 56.35 -30.84
N TYR A 271 36.31 55.95 -31.54
CA TYR A 271 35.21 55.15 -30.98
C TYR A 271 35.71 53.81 -30.45
N ARG A 272 36.51 53.05 -31.22
CA ARG A 272 37.07 51.76 -30.77
C ARG A 272 37.92 51.92 -29.51
N LEU A 273 38.74 52.98 -29.44
CA LEU A 273 39.54 53.30 -28.25
C LEU A 273 38.66 53.72 -27.06
N ALA A 274 37.59 54.47 -27.30
CA ALA A 274 36.63 54.84 -26.25
C ALA A 274 35.93 53.59 -25.70
N VAL A 275 35.45 52.69 -26.56
CA VAL A 275 34.83 51.42 -26.17
C VAL A 275 35.81 50.54 -25.38
N SER A 276 37.08 50.46 -25.79
CA SER A 276 38.07 49.63 -25.09
C SER A 276 38.37 50.13 -23.66
N ARG A 277 38.16 51.42 -23.39
CA ARG A 277 38.35 52.05 -22.09
C ARG A 277 37.13 52.02 -21.18
N VAL A 278 35.98 51.57 -21.66
CA VAL A 278 34.77 51.43 -20.83
C VAL A 278 35.05 50.46 -19.67
N ASP A 279 34.80 50.92 -18.46
CA ASP A 279 34.83 50.10 -17.24
C ASP A 279 33.53 49.28 -17.17
N ILE A 280 33.67 47.97 -17.33
CA ILE A 280 32.56 47.02 -17.33
C ILE A 280 32.12 46.59 -15.92
N THR A 281 32.80 47.08 -14.88
CA THR A 281 32.45 46.81 -13.47
C THR A 281 31.55 47.89 -12.87
N ALA A 282 31.33 48.99 -13.59
CA ALA A 282 30.44 50.06 -13.17
C ALA A 282 28.97 49.58 -13.13
N ILE A 283 28.21 50.10 -12.16
CA ILE A 283 26.77 49.78 -12.00
C ILE A 283 25.96 50.30 -13.19
N ASP A 284 26.32 51.47 -13.72
CA ASP A 284 25.66 52.08 -14.88
C ASP A 284 26.71 52.34 -15.97
N ILE A 285 26.68 51.49 -17.01
CA ILE A 285 27.65 51.52 -18.10
C ILE A 285 27.08 52.35 -19.24
N VAL A 286 27.70 53.50 -19.49
CA VAL A 286 27.41 54.33 -20.67
C VAL A 286 28.31 53.90 -21.82
N TRP A 287 27.72 53.30 -22.85
CA TRP A 287 28.44 52.93 -24.07
C TRP A 287 28.68 54.17 -24.95
N PRO A 288 29.88 54.35 -25.53
CA PRO A 288 30.12 55.40 -26.51
C PRO A 288 29.13 55.32 -27.68
N GLU A 289 28.75 56.46 -28.24
CA GLU A 289 27.92 56.52 -29.44
C GLU A 289 28.74 56.23 -30.70
N LYS A 290 28.13 55.52 -31.65
CA LYS A 290 28.78 55.20 -32.93
C LYS A 290 28.91 56.47 -33.80
N PRO A 291 30.03 56.62 -34.55
CA PRO A 291 30.25 57.75 -35.47
C PRO A 291 29.33 57.83 -36.70
#